data_AF-A0AAD2AZJ3-F1
#
_entry.id   AF-A0AAD2AZJ3-F1
#
_cell.length_a   1.000
_cell.length_b   1.000
_cell.length_c   1.000
_cell.angle_alpha   90.00
_cell.angle_beta   90.00
_cell.angle_gamma   90.00
#
_symmetry.space_group_name_H-M   'P 1'
#
loop_
_entity.id
_entity.type
_entity.pdbx_description
1 polymer ?
#
loop_
_entity_poly.entity_id
_entity_poly.type
_entity_poly.pdbx_seq_one_letter_code
_entity_poly.pdbx_strand_id
1 'polypeptide(L)'
;MSDAKRDSRRQIHAEKVAASRALRLSVPAEARPAPVSRKDWLRQRKEQLQAARIAARQRRDQLKAEILSAAQEVAREERVAARLEAERVKAETKSASVHAKEDARAAAKFERSKPGRSTSKRKTLGSGKRKLVSYADLLRMRG
;
A
#
# COMPACT_ATOMS: atom_id res chain seq x y z
N MET A 1 -0.17 41.85 56.68
CA MET A 1 -1.14 42.60 55.85
C MET A 1 -1.82 41.69 54.80
N SER A 2 -2.18 40.44 55.12
CA SER A 2 -2.56 39.42 54.12
C SER A 2 -4.03 39.00 54.14
N ASP A 3 -4.83 39.48 55.09
CA ASP A 3 -6.23 39.03 55.27
C ASP A 3 -7.25 39.80 54.43
N ALA A 4 -7.01 41.09 54.12
CA ALA A 4 -7.96 41.90 53.34
C ALA A 4 -8.31 41.32 51.96
N LYS A 5 -7.36 40.60 51.32
CA LYS A 5 -7.60 39.92 50.02
C LYS A 5 -8.35 38.59 50.16
N ARG A 6 -8.34 37.97 51.34
CA ARG A 6 -9.09 36.73 51.62
C ARG A 6 -10.55 37.05 51.95
N ASP A 7 -10.80 38.13 52.67
CA ASP A 7 -12.14 38.53 53.06
C ASP A 7 -12.99 39.01 51.88
N SER A 8 -12.41 39.74 50.94
CA SER A 8 -13.10 40.13 49.70
C SER A 8 -13.52 38.93 48.85
N ARG A 9 -12.64 37.91 48.71
CA ARG A 9 -12.98 36.67 48.00
C ARG A 9 -14.10 35.90 48.70
N ARG A 10 -14.11 35.86 50.04
CA ARG A 10 -15.16 35.21 50.83
C ARG A 10 -16.50 35.92 50.66
N GLN A 11 -16.52 37.25 50.69
CA GLN A 11 -17.74 38.05 50.44
C GLN A 11 -18.29 37.82 49.04
N ILE A 12 -17.46 37.89 48.00
CA ILE A 12 -17.89 37.62 46.61
C ILE A 12 -18.48 36.19 46.48
N HIS A 13 -17.89 35.20 47.16
CA HIS A 13 -18.45 33.85 47.17
C HIS A 13 -19.79 33.78 47.91
N ALA A 14 -19.93 34.46 49.04
CA ALA A 14 -21.19 34.51 49.80
C ALA A 14 -22.31 35.17 49.00
N GLU A 15 -22.03 36.29 48.32
CA GLU A 15 -22.99 36.99 47.44
C GLU A 15 -23.43 36.11 46.27
N LYS A 16 -22.49 35.42 45.62
CA LYS A 16 -22.82 34.47 44.53
C LYS A 16 -23.70 33.32 45.01
N VAL A 17 -23.42 32.77 46.20
CA VAL A 17 -24.23 31.71 46.80
C VAL A 17 -25.63 32.23 47.15
N ALA A 18 -25.73 33.43 47.71
CA ALA A 18 -27.01 34.08 48.03
C ALA A 18 -27.85 34.33 46.76
N ALA A 19 -27.25 34.89 45.70
CA ALA A 19 -27.90 35.11 44.42
C ALA A 19 -28.38 33.80 43.77
N SER A 20 -27.53 32.76 43.74
CA SER A 20 -27.91 31.44 43.24
C SER A 20 -29.05 30.82 44.05
N ARG A 21 -29.07 31.03 45.37
CA ARG A 21 -30.15 30.55 46.24
C ARG A 21 -31.46 31.30 45.98
N ALA A 22 -31.42 32.62 45.79
CA ALA A 22 -32.59 33.42 45.45
C ALA A 22 -33.22 33.01 44.11
N LEU A 23 -32.40 32.78 43.08
CA LEU A 23 -32.85 32.30 41.77
C LEU A 23 -33.47 30.89 41.82
N ARG A 24 -33.03 30.03 42.74
CA ARG A 24 -33.69 28.73 42.96
C ARG A 24 -35.05 28.90 43.64
N LEU A 25 -35.16 29.85 44.56
CA LEU A 25 -36.39 30.11 45.31
C LEU A 25 -37.47 30.80 44.47
N SER A 26 -37.09 31.51 43.40
CA SER A 26 -38.05 32.10 42.45
C SER A 26 -38.76 31.08 41.55
N VAL A 27 -38.27 29.84 41.48
CA VAL A 27 -38.91 28.74 40.73
C VAL A 27 -39.80 27.92 41.69
N PRO A 28 -40.99 27.44 41.26
CA PRO A 28 -41.83 26.54 42.07
C PRO A 28 -41.08 25.29 42.54
N ALA A 29 -41.37 24.80 43.75
CA ALA A 29 -40.62 23.72 44.39
C ALA A 29 -40.59 22.41 43.56
N GLU A 30 -41.68 22.12 42.85
CA GLU A 30 -41.82 20.93 41.98
C GLU A 30 -40.93 20.97 40.73
N ALA A 31 -40.54 22.15 40.27
CA ALA A 31 -39.67 22.35 39.11
C ALA A 31 -38.19 22.55 39.50
N ARG A 32 -37.84 22.48 40.79
CA ARG A 32 -36.46 22.63 41.24
C ARG A 32 -35.71 21.31 41.07
N PRO A 33 -34.58 21.27 40.36
CA PRO A 33 -33.72 20.09 40.38
C PRO A 33 -33.26 19.84 41.82
N ALA A 34 -33.37 18.60 42.28
CA ALA A 34 -32.96 18.22 43.63
C ALA A 34 -31.51 18.66 43.88
N PRO A 35 -31.21 19.27 45.03
CA PRO A 35 -29.85 19.70 45.34
C PRO A 35 -28.94 18.47 45.43
N VAL A 36 -28.16 18.24 44.39
CA VAL A 36 -27.16 17.17 44.40
C VAL A 36 -26.05 17.55 45.37
N SER A 37 -25.81 16.72 46.38
CA SER A 37 -24.66 16.87 47.25
C SER A 37 -23.39 16.89 46.41
N ARG A 38 -22.50 17.86 46.66
CA ARG A 38 -21.22 17.97 45.95
C ARG A 38 -20.43 16.66 46.01
N LYS A 39 -20.54 15.91 47.12
CA LYS A 39 -19.87 14.61 47.28
C LYS A 39 -20.41 13.58 46.29
N ASP A 40 -21.73 13.51 46.13
CA ASP A 40 -22.38 12.54 45.24
C ASP A 40 -22.15 12.90 43.78
N TRP A 41 -22.17 14.19 43.44
CA TRP A 41 -21.79 14.67 42.11
C TRP A 41 -20.35 14.27 41.74
N LEU A 42 -19.40 14.41 42.68
CA LEU A 42 -18.02 13.98 42.47
C LEU A 42 -17.87 12.46 42.34
N ARG A 43 -18.66 11.66 43.10
CA ARG A 43 -18.68 10.19 42.99
C ARG A 43 -19.17 9.76 41.61
N GLN A 44 -20.34 10.27 41.18
CA GLN A 44 -20.89 10.00 39.86
C GLN A 44 -19.91 10.39 38.75
N ARG A 45 -19.23 11.54 38.88
CA ARG A 45 -18.26 11.97 37.86
C ARG A 45 -17.04 11.07 37.79
N LYS A 46 -16.58 10.53 38.92
CA LYS A 46 -15.48 9.54 38.96
C LYS A 46 -15.90 8.23 38.33
N GLU A 47 -17.09 7.74 38.65
CA GLU A 47 -17.66 6.51 38.09
C GLU A 47 -17.82 6.64 36.57
N GLN A 48 -18.36 7.76 36.08
CA GLN A 48 -18.44 8.06 34.64
C GLN A 48 -17.06 8.00 33.96
N LEU A 49 -16.03 8.60 34.57
CA LEU A 49 -14.67 8.58 34.02
C LEU A 49 -14.06 7.17 34.04
N GLN A 50 -14.33 6.38 35.08
CA GLN A 50 -13.88 4.99 35.15
C GLN A 50 -14.57 4.13 34.09
N ALA A 51 -15.90 4.26 33.94
CA ALA A 51 -16.66 3.56 32.92
C ALA A 51 -16.16 3.91 31.50
N ALA A 52 -15.93 5.20 31.23
CA ALA A 52 -15.37 5.65 29.95
C ALA A 52 -13.97 5.08 29.70
N ARG A 53 -13.12 4.99 30.73
CA ARG A 53 -11.78 4.36 30.62
C ARG A 53 -11.87 2.87 30.32
N ILE A 54 -12.80 2.15 30.93
CA ILE A 54 -13.01 0.73 30.69
C ILE A 54 -13.51 0.50 29.26
N ALA A 55 -14.51 1.27 28.82
CA ALA A 55 -15.03 1.20 27.45
C ALA A 55 -13.95 1.52 26.40
N ALA A 56 -13.12 2.54 26.65
CA ALA A 56 -12.02 2.89 25.77
C ALA A 56 -10.95 1.77 25.69
N ARG A 57 -10.65 1.10 26.81
CA ARG A 57 -9.77 -0.07 26.82
C ARG A 57 -10.34 -1.24 26.03
N GLN A 58 -11.61 -1.57 26.24
CA GLN A 58 -12.30 -2.62 25.48
C GLN A 58 -12.26 -2.34 23.98
N ARG A 59 -12.58 -1.11 23.57
CA ARG A 59 -12.50 -0.70 22.15
C ARG A 59 -11.09 -0.84 21.59
N ARG A 60 -10.07 -0.43 22.34
CA ARG A 60 -8.67 -0.59 21.92
C ARG A 60 -8.31 -2.06 21.75
N ASP A 61 -8.73 -2.91 22.67
CA ASP A 61 -8.38 -4.33 22.64
C ASP A 61 -9.11 -5.06 21.51
N GLN A 62 -10.36 -4.68 21.22
CA GLN A 62 -11.10 -5.11 20.01
C GLN A 62 -10.36 -4.70 18.72
N LEU A 63 -9.98 -3.43 18.59
CA LEU A 63 -9.24 -2.94 17.42
C LEU A 63 -7.90 -3.66 17.24
N LYS A 64 -7.20 -3.97 18.34
CA LYS A 64 -5.96 -4.76 18.28
C LYS A 64 -6.21 -6.17 17.75
N ALA A 65 -7.29 -6.82 18.19
CA ALA A 65 -7.66 -8.14 17.70
C ALA A 65 -8.02 -8.10 16.21
N GLU A 66 -8.79 -7.12 15.77
CA GLU A 66 -9.14 -6.90 14.36
C GLU A 66 -7.90 -6.69 13.48
N ILE A 67 -6.98 -5.80 13.91
CA ILE A 67 -5.74 -5.54 13.18
C ILE A 67 -4.87 -6.80 13.07
N LEU A 68 -4.73 -7.56 14.16
CA LEU A 68 -3.96 -8.80 14.13
C LEU A 68 -4.61 -9.86 13.23
N SER A 69 -5.95 -9.95 13.22
CA SER A 69 -6.67 -10.86 12.32
C SER A 69 -6.47 -10.46 10.86
N ALA A 70 -6.66 -9.18 10.53
CA ALA A 70 -6.44 -8.66 9.18
C ALA A 70 -4.99 -8.87 8.71
N ALA A 71 -4.00 -8.64 9.57
CA ALA A 71 -2.60 -8.90 9.26
C ALA A 71 -2.33 -10.39 8.96
N GLN A 72 -2.98 -11.30 9.68
CA GLN A 72 -2.86 -12.74 9.42
C GLN A 72 -3.53 -13.15 8.11
N GLU A 73 -4.67 -12.56 7.76
CA GLU A 73 -5.35 -12.79 6.49
C GLU A 73 -4.49 -12.33 5.32
N VAL A 74 -3.97 -11.10 5.37
CA VAL A 74 -3.03 -10.56 4.37
C VAL A 74 -1.81 -11.47 4.23
N ALA A 75 -1.20 -11.90 5.34
CA ALA A 75 -0.05 -12.79 5.29
C ALA A 75 -0.37 -14.16 4.65
N ARG A 76 -1.61 -14.66 4.76
CA ARG A 76 -2.05 -15.89 4.08
C ARG A 76 -2.26 -15.64 2.59
N GLU A 77 -2.90 -14.54 2.24
CA GLU A 77 -3.13 -14.13 0.84
C GLU A 77 -1.80 -13.92 0.10
N GLU A 78 -0.84 -13.23 0.71
CA GLU A 78 0.50 -13.02 0.16
C GLU A 78 1.23 -14.34 -0.08
N ARG A 79 1.11 -15.32 0.83
CA ARG A 79 1.69 -16.66 0.63
C ARG A 79 1.04 -17.39 -0.54
N VAL A 80 -0.27 -17.26 -0.72
CA VAL A 80 -1.00 -17.86 -1.85
C VAL A 80 -0.57 -17.17 -3.15
N ALA A 81 -0.55 -15.85 -3.18
CA ALA A 81 -0.10 -15.07 -4.33
C ALA A 81 1.35 -15.43 -4.71
N ALA A 82 2.26 -15.52 -3.74
CA ALA A 82 3.65 -15.92 -3.99
C ALA A 82 3.77 -17.33 -4.58
N ARG A 83 2.92 -18.29 -4.15
CA ARG A 83 2.88 -19.63 -4.75
C ARG A 83 2.39 -19.59 -6.20
N LEU A 84 1.33 -18.84 -6.48
CA LEU A 84 0.79 -18.70 -7.83
C LEU A 84 1.79 -18.01 -8.76
N GLU A 85 2.48 -16.97 -8.31
CA GLU A 85 3.55 -16.32 -9.07
C GLU A 85 4.73 -17.28 -9.32
N ALA A 86 5.13 -18.05 -8.33
CA ALA A 86 6.18 -19.07 -8.53
C ALA A 86 5.76 -20.15 -9.54
N GLU A 87 4.48 -20.52 -9.58
CA GLU A 87 3.93 -21.44 -10.59
C GLU A 87 3.90 -20.81 -11.98
N ARG A 88 3.53 -19.53 -12.10
CA ARG A 88 3.60 -18.77 -13.37
C ARG A 88 5.03 -18.73 -13.92
N VAL A 89 6.00 -18.35 -13.10
CA VAL A 89 7.42 -18.32 -13.51
C VAL A 89 7.93 -19.71 -13.93
N LYS A 90 7.51 -20.76 -13.21
CA LYS A 90 7.83 -22.16 -13.61
C LYS A 90 7.18 -22.55 -14.93
N ALA A 91 5.97 -22.08 -15.23
CA ALA A 91 5.30 -22.34 -16.49
C ALA A 91 5.97 -21.58 -17.65
N GLU A 92 6.33 -20.31 -17.44
CA GLU A 92 7.03 -19.47 -18.41
C GLU A 92 8.43 -20.01 -18.75
N THR A 93 9.19 -20.46 -17.75
CA THR A 93 10.50 -21.08 -17.99
C THR A 93 10.37 -22.38 -18.78
N LYS A 94 9.34 -23.19 -18.52
CA LYS A 94 9.04 -24.40 -19.31
C LYS A 94 8.68 -24.05 -20.74
N SER A 95 7.78 -23.10 -20.98
CA SER A 95 7.38 -22.70 -22.33
C SER A 95 8.56 -22.10 -23.10
N ALA A 96 9.36 -21.23 -22.47
CA ALA A 96 10.59 -20.71 -23.06
C ALA A 96 11.56 -21.83 -23.46
N SER A 97 11.70 -22.89 -22.64
CA SER A 97 12.54 -24.04 -22.97
C SER A 97 12.01 -24.85 -24.16
N VAL A 98 10.68 -24.94 -24.31
CA VAL A 98 10.05 -25.63 -25.45
C VAL A 98 10.28 -24.83 -26.72
N HIS A 99 10.02 -23.52 -26.70
CA HIS A 99 10.27 -22.63 -27.84
C HIS A 99 11.74 -22.65 -28.26
N ALA A 100 12.68 -22.59 -27.31
CA ALA A 100 14.11 -22.68 -27.63
C ALA A 100 14.49 -24.00 -28.33
N LYS A 101 13.87 -25.13 -27.94
CA LYS A 101 14.08 -26.43 -28.61
C LYS A 101 13.46 -26.46 -30.00
N GLU A 102 12.29 -25.86 -30.19
CA GLU A 102 11.63 -25.74 -31.48
C GLU A 102 12.44 -24.89 -32.44
N ASP A 103 12.94 -23.74 -31.98
CA ASP A 103 13.82 -22.85 -32.73
C ASP A 103 15.12 -23.56 -33.12
N ALA A 104 15.75 -24.28 -32.20
CA ALA A 104 16.95 -25.07 -32.50
C ALA A 104 16.67 -26.16 -33.56
N ARG A 105 15.50 -26.81 -33.51
CA ARG A 105 15.08 -27.78 -34.53
C ARG A 105 14.83 -27.10 -35.88
N ALA A 106 14.18 -25.94 -35.90
CA ALA A 106 13.95 -25.17 -37.11
C ALA A 106 15.26 -24.71 -37.75
N ALA A 107 16.21 -24.20 -36.95
CA ALA A 107 17.55 -23.83 -37.38
C ALA A 107 18.32 -25.04 -37.94
N ALA A 108 18.28 -26.19 -37.25
CA ALA A 108 18.93 -27.42 -37.74
C ALA A 108 18.34 -27.90 -39.08
N LYS A 109 17.00 -27.82 -39.25
CA LYS A 109 16.35 -28.14 -40.53
C LYS A 109 16.76 -27.17 -41.63
N PHE A 110 16.87 -25.87 -41.33
CA PHE A 110 17.33 -24.86 -42.28
C PHE A 110 18.77 -25.11 -42.72
N GLU A 111 19.70 -25.37 -41.79
CA GLU A 111 21.08 -25.72 -42.15
C GLU A 111 21.15 -27.02 -42.96
N ARG A 112 20.31 -28.02 -42.64
CA ARG A 112 20.26 -29.29 -43.39
C ARG A 112 19.65 -29.15 -44.79
N SER A 113 18.73 -28.20 -44.98
CA SER A 113 18.12 -27.92 -46.29
C SER A 113 18.92 -26.93 -47.13
N LYS A 114 19.97 -26.29 -46.58
CA LYS A 114 20.93 -25.56 -47.41
C LYS A 114 21.52 -26.57 -48.40
N PRO A 115 21.28 -26.41 -49.72
CA PRO A 115 21.96 -27.22 -50.70
C PRO A 115 23.45 -26.99 -50.47
N GLY A 116 24.15 -28.05 -50.05
CA GLY A 116 25.57 -27.99 -49.69
C GLY A 116 26.26 -27.18 -50.75
N ARG A 117 26.79 -26.02 -50.34
CA ARG A 117 27.30 -24.96 -51.22
C ARG A 117 28.14 -25.64 -52.28
N SER A 118 27.54 -25.92 -53.43
CA SER A 118 28.26 -26.58 -54.50
C SER A 118 29.36 -25.60 -54.77
N THR A 119 30.61 -26.05 -54.65
CA THR A 119 31.75 -25.23 -55.02
C THR A 119 31.41 -24.76 -56.42
N SER A 120 31.04 -23.49 -56.51
CA SER A 120 30.63 -22.86 -57.74
C SER A 120 31.81 -23.11 -58.66
N LYS A 121 31.69 -24.12 -59.53
CA LYS A 121 32.65 -24.38 -60.59
C LYS A 121 32.47 -23.16 -61.47
N ARG A 122 33.20 -22.11 -61.11
CA ARG A 122 33.32 -20.87 -61.84
C ARG A 122 33.78 -21.31 -63.22
N LYS A 123 32.85 -21.34 -64.17
CA LYS A 123 33.17 -21.55 -65.58
C LYS A 123 34.05 -20.38 -65.96
N THR A 124 35.36 -20.58 -65.98
CA THR A 124 36.29 -19.67 -66.65
C THR A 124 35.90 -19.65 -68.11
N LEU A 125 35.36 -18.52 -68.57
CA LEU A 125 35.12 -18.29 -69.99
C LEU A 125 36.46 -18.50 -70.72
N GLY A 126 36.45 -19.40 -71.70
CA GLY A 126 37.63 -19.68 -72.52
C GLY A 126 38.17 -18.39 -73.14
N SER A 127 39.49 -18.30 -73.29
CA SER A 127 40.27 -17.13 -73.71
C SER A 127 39.94 -16.57 -75.11
N GLY A 128 38.85 -17.00 -75.73
CA GLY A 128 38.59 -16.79 -77.15
C GLY A 128 37.67 -15.62 -77.50
N LYS A 129 36.67 -15.22 -76.69
CA LYS A 129 35.64 -14.27 -77.20
C LYS A 129 35.08 -13.33 -76.11
N ARG A 130 35.44 -12.05 -76.26
CA ARG A 130 34.96 -10.80 -75.63
C ARG A 130 35.43 -10.53 -74.19
N LYS A 131 36.30 -9.53 -74.04
CA LYS A 131 36.70 -8.93 -72.75
C LYS A 131 35.44 -8.34 -72.09
N LEU A 132 34.86 -9.04 -71.12
CA LEU A 132 33.90 -8.41 -70.21
C LEU A 132 34.72 -7.55 -69.24
N VAL A 133 34.79 -6.25 -69.52
CA VAL A 133 35.40 -5.28 -68.62
C VAL A 133 34.49 -5.18 -67.39
N SER A 134 35.06 -5.37 -66.20
CA SER A 134 34.29 -5.23 -64.97
C SER A 134 33.87 -3.76 -64.78
N TYR A 135 32.70 -3.50 -64.20
CA TYR A 135 32.24 -2.12 -63.97
C TYR A 135 33.25 -1.29 -63.15
N ALA A 136 33.98 -1.94 -62.24
CA ALA A 136 35.03 -1.30 -61.45
C ALA A 136 36.27 -0.89 -62.28
N ASP A 137 36.55 -1.59 -63.39
CA ASP A 137 37.64 -1.24 -64.30
C ASP A 137 37.23 -0.11 -65.24
N LEU A 138 35.96 -0.06 -65.65
CA LEU A 138 35.38 1.06 -66.40
C LEU A 138 35.44 2.38 -65.62
N LEU A 139 35.19 2.34 -64.30
CA LEU A 139 35.31 3.52 -63.44
C LEU A 139 36.76 3.99 -63.29
N ARG A 140 37.73 3.07 -63.29
CA ARG A 140 39.16 3.41 -63.15
C ARG A 140 39.75 4.03 -64.42
N MET A 141 39.23 3.68 -65.60
CA MET A 141 39.67 4.24 -66.88
C MET A 141 39.09 5.65 -67.15
N ARG A 142 38.25 6.18 -66.26
CA ARG A 142 37.59 7.49 -66.39
C ARG A 142 38.14 8.55 -65.41
N GLY A 143 39.25 8.25 -64.75
CA GLY A 143 40.02 9.18 -63.89
C GLY A 143 41.28 9.66 -64.59
#